data_AF-A0A833YP36-F1
#
_entry.id   AF-A0A833YP36-F1
#
_cell.length_a   1.000
_cell.length_b   1.000
_cell.length_c   1.000
_cell.angle_alpha   90.00
_cell.angle_beta   90.00
_cell.angle_gamma   90.00
#
_symmetry.space_group_name_H-M   'P 1'
#
loop_
_entity.id
_entity.type
_entity.pdbx_description
1 polymer ?
#
loop_
_entity_poly.entity_id
_entity_poly.type
_entity_poly.pdbx_seq_one_letter_code
_entity_poly.pdbx_strand_id
1 'polypeptide(L)'
;MLDDRGNTAAYLLYAFTRIRSIARLANIDEEMLQKAARETKIVLDHEKEWKLGRCILRFPEILQKILDDLFLHTLCDYVYELATTFTEFYDSCYCVEKDRQTGRVLKVNMCRMLLCEAVAAVMAKGFDILGIKPVQRM
;
A
#
# COMPACT_ATOMS: atom_id res chain seq x y z
N MET A 1 -4.84 4.04 22.33
CA MET A 1 -4.18 2.81 21.81
C MET A 1 -5.06 2.07 20.79
N LEU A 2 -6.36 1.90 21.06
CA LEU A 2 -7.32 1.25 20.13
C LEU A 2 -8.14 2.26 19.30
N ASP A 3 -7.61 3.46 19.11
CA ASP A 3 -8.28 4.47 18.28
C ASP A 3 -8.23 4.04 16.81
N ASP A 4 -9.33 4.20 16.10
CA ASP A 4 -9.47 3.86 14.68
C ASP A 4 -8.77 4.89 13.77
N ARG A 5 -8.33 6.00 14.35
CA ARG A 5 -7.61 7.09 13.68
C ARG A 5 -6.25 7.34 14.30
N GLY A 6 -5.34 7.87 13.48
CA GLY A 6 -3.99 8.25 13.90
C GLY A 6 -2.96 7.12 13.80
N ASN A 7 -1.80 7.31 14.44
CA ASN A 7 -0.69 6.36 14.42
C ASN A 7 -0.94 5.19 15.39
N THR A 8 -1.87 4.30 15.02
CA THR A 8 -2.24 3.12 15.80
C THR A 8 -2.19 1.86 14.94
N ALA A 9 -1.95 0.71 15.57
CA ALA A 9 -2.02 -0.58 14.89
C ALA A 9 -3.42 -0.86 14.31
N ALA A 10 -4.49 -0.36 14.95
CA ALA A 10 -5.86 -0.49 14.45
C ALA A 10 -6.04 0.20 13.09
N TYR A 11 -5.57 1.46 12.98
CA TYR A 11 -5.58 2.20 11.72
C TYR A 11 -4.73 1.49 10.65
N LEU A 12 -3.52 1.05 11.00
CA LEU A 12 -2.60 0.39 10.06
C LEU A 12 -3.15 -0.94 9.52
N LEU A 13 -3.77 -1.76 10.37
CA LEU A 13 -4.41 -3.00 9.97
C LEU A 13 -5.62 -2.74 9.05
N TYR A 14 -6.42 -1.71 9.35
CA TYR A 14 -7.51 -1.28 8.47
C TYR A 14 -7.00 -0.76 7.12
N ALA A 15 -5.96 0.06 7.11
CA ALA A 15 -5.35 0.56 5.88
C ALA A 15 -4.82 -0.60 5.02
N PHE A 16 -4.14 -1.57 5.64
CA PHE A 16 -3.63 -2.76 4.96
C PHE A 16 -4.75 -3.61 4.34
N THR A 17 -5.84 -3.86 5.07
CA THR A 17 -6.97 -4.65 4.55
C THR A 17 -7.67 -3.92 3.40
N ARG A 18 -7.80 -2.59 3.49
CA ARG A 18 -8.31 -1.75 2.39
C ARG A 18 -7.43 -1.82 1.16
N ILE A 19 -6.10 -1.73 1.29
CA ILE A 19 -5.18 -1.85 0.15
C ILE A 19 -5.38 -3.19 -0.56
N ARG A 20 -5.34 -4.32 0.17
CA ARG A 20 -5.52 -5.65 -0.43
C ARG A 20 -6.91 -5.86 -1.02
N SER A 21 -7.92 -5.14 -0.53
CA SER A 21 -9.28 -5.24 -1.07
C SER A 21 -9.40 -4.67 -2.49
N ILE A 22 -8.55 -3.71 -2.88
CA ILE A 22 -8.67 -3.03 -4.18
C ILE A 22 -8.47 -4.03 -5.33
N ALA A 23 -7.45 -4.88 -5.24
CA ALA A 23 -7.21 -5.95 -6.22
C ALA A 23 -8.38 -6.95 -6.29
N ARG A 24 -8.91 -7.35 -5.13
CA ARG A 24 -10.07 -8.26 -5.06
C ARG A 24 -11.32 -7.67 -5.66
N LEU A 25 -11.61 -6.39 -5.38
CA LEU A 25 -12.77 -5.68 -5.93
C LEU A 25 -12.67 -5.46 -7.44
N ALA A 26 -11.46 -5.52 -7.99
CA ALA A 26 -11.21 -5.49 -9.43
C ALA A 26 -11.24 -6.89 -10.08
N ASN A 27 -11.55 -7.95 -9.32
CA ASN A 27 -11.48 -9.35 -9.76
C ASN A 27 -10.10 -9.73 -10.34
N ILE A 28 -9.03 -9.16 -9.77
CA ILE A 28 -7.66 -9.52 -10.14
C ILE A 28 -7.17 -10.55 -9.13
N ASP A 29 -6.77 -11.72 -9.62
CA ASP A 29 -6.13 -12.75 -8.79
C ASP A 29 -4.61 -12.51 -8.65
N GLU A 30 -3.99 -13.29 -7.77
CA GLU A 30 -2.54 -13.16 -7.52
C GLU A 30 -1.71 -13.52 -8.76
N GLU A 31 -2.18 -14.44 -9.60
CA GLU A 31 -1.48 -14.87 -10.81
C GLU A 31 -1.45 -13.74 -11.86
N MET A 32 -2.58 -13.06 -12.06
CA MET A 32 -2.69 -11.87 -12.91
C MET A 32 -1.80 -10.74 -12.41
N LEU A 33 -1.73 -10.48 -11.10
CA LEU A 33 -0.82 -9.49 -10.53
C LEU A 33 0.64 -9.85 -10.77
N GLN A 34 1.03 -11.11 -10.56
CA GLN A 34 2.41 -11.57 -10.78
C GLN A 34 2.82 -11.49 -12.26
N LYS A 35 1.90 -11.86 -13.17
CA LYS A 35 2.14 -11.71 -14.61
C LYS A 35 2.27 -10.24 -14.98
N ALA A 36 1.33 -9.40 -14.52
CA ALA A 36 1.37 -7.97 -14.76
C ALA A 36 2.65 -7.32 -14.23
N ALA A 37 3.16 -7.74 -13.07
CA ALA A 37 4.41 -7.23 -12.51
C ALA A 37 5.64 -7.48 -13.40
N ARG A 38 5.62 -8.53 -14.23
CA ARG A 38 6.71 -8.87 -15.17
C ARG A 38 6.60 -8.14 -16.50
N GLU A 39 5.38 -7.87 -16.94
CA GLU A 39 5.09 -7.37 -18.29
C GLU A 39 4.77 -5.86 -18.32
N THR A 40 4.31 -5.30 -17.20
CA THR A 40 3.82 -3.93 -17.12
C THR A 40 4.91 -2.99 -16.63
N LYS A 41 5.19 -1.94 -17.40
CA LYS A 41 6.04 -0.84 -16.95
C LYS A 41 5.26 0.05 -15.97
N ILE A 42 5.85 0.32 -14.81
CA ILE A 42 5.31 1.29 -13.85
C ILE A 42 5.62 2.70 -14.37
N VAL A 43 4.59 3.51 -14.52
CA VAL A 43 4.64 4.91 -14.93
C VAL A 43 4.15 5.77 -13.77
N LEU A 44 4.93 6.80 -13.43
CA LEU A 44 4.68 7.70 -12.30
C LEU A 44 4.55 9.12 -12.83
N ASP A 45 3.39 9.46 -13.39
CA ASP A 45 3.15 10.77 -14.01
C ASP A 45 2.58 11.77 -13.01
N HIS A 46 1.79 11.28 -12.04
CA HIS A 46 1.18 12.14 -11.02
C HIS A 46 2.12 12.38 -9.84
N GLU A 47 2.13 13.59 -9.28
CA GLU A 47 2.99 13.93 -8.13
C GLU A 47 2.79 13.00 -6.93
N LYS A 48 1.56 12.54 -6.70
CA LYS A 48 1.21 11.61 -5.61
C LYS A 48 1.70 10.18 -5.89
N GLU A 49 1.71 9.75 -7.15
CA GLU A 49 2.33 8.47 -7.56
C GLU A 49 3.84 8.52 -7.31
N TRP A 50 4.48 9.64 -7.68
CA TRP A 50 5.90 9.85 -7.47
C TRP A 50 6.28 9.87 -5.97
N LYS A 51 5.50 10.59 -5.15
CA LYS A 51 5.67 10.63 -3.70
C LYS A 51 5.56 9.23 -3.09
N LEU A 52 4.55 8.46 -3.51
CA LEU A 52 4.35 7.09 -3.04
C LEU A 52 5.51 6.16 -3.45
N GLY A 53 5.91 6.20 -4.73
CA GLY A 53 7.02 5.40 -5.23
C GLY A 53 8.33 5.64 -4.47
N ARG A 54 8.64 6.91 -4.16
CA ARG A 54 9.80 7.25 -3.32
C ARG A 54 9.65 6.73 -1.88
N CYS A 55 8.46 6.85 -1.29
CA CYS A 55 8.19 6.36 0.06
C CYS A 55 8.44 4.85 0.15
N ILE A 56 7.91 4.06 -0.80
CA ILE A 56 8.11 2.60 -0.87
C ILE A 56 9.60 2.23 -0.87
N LEU A 57 10.42 2.94 -1.65
CA LEU A 57 11.84 2.65 -1.80
C LEU A 57 12.70 3.06 -0.59
N ARG A 58 12.17 3.85 0.35
CA ARG A 58 12.89 4.23 1.58
C ARG A 58 12.94 3.11 2.62
N PHE A 59 12.18 2.04 2.47
CA PHE A 59 12.13 0.94 3.44
C PHE A 59 13.51 0.41 3.85
N PRO A 60 14.44 0.10 2.93
CA PRO A 60 15.77 -0.42 3.31
C PRO A 60 16.62 0.62 4.07
N GLU A 61 16.47 1.91 3.76
CA GLU A 61 17.19 2.98 4.48
C GLU A 61 16.74 3.07 5.94
N ILE A 62 15.44 2.91 6.19
CA ILE A 62 14.87 2.87 7.54
C ILE A 62 15.39 1.65 8.30
N LEU A 63 15.42 0.48 7.66
CA LEU A 63 15.97 -0.73 8.27
C LEU A 63 17.46 -0.59 8.59
N GLN A 64 18.26 -0.02 7.69
CA GLN A 64 19.68 0.23 7.92
C GLN A 64 19.89 1.11 9.15
N LYS A 65 19.11 2.20 9.27
CA LYS A 65 19.18 3.09 10.43
C LYS A 65 18.87 2.34 11.74
N ILE A 66 17.84 1.50 11.74
CA ILE A 66 17.45 0.71 12.93
C ILE A 66 18.52 -0.32 13.29
N LEU A 67 19.21 -0.90 12.31
CA LEU A 67 20.33 -1.81 12.58
C LEU A 67 21.50 -1.09 13.28
N ASP A 68 21.68 0.21 13.02
CA ASP A 68 22.74 1.01 13.61
C ASP A 68 22.38 1.55 15.00
N ASP A 69 21.14 2.03 15.19
CA ASP A 69 20.72 2.75 16.41
C ASP A 69 19.71 2.00 17.31
N LEU A 70 19.18 0.86 16.83
CA LEU A 70 18.16 0.03 17.50
C LEU A 70 16.83 0.76 17.82
N PHE A 71 16.56 1.89 17.17
CA PHE A 71 15.35 2.69 17.41
C PHE A 71 14.18 2.26 16.52
N LEU A 72 13.45 1.22 16.97
CA LEU A 72 12.28 0.65 16.28
C LEU A 72 11.14 1.64 16.01
N HIS A 73 11.00 2.73 16.78
CA HIS A 73 9.93 3.71 16.58
C HIS A 73 9.98 4.35 15.18
N THR A 74 11.17 4.44 14.59
CA THR A 74 11.34 4.97 13.22
C THR A 74 10.69 4.07 12.16
N LEU A 75 10.59 2.76 12.40
CA LEU A 75 9.83 1.85 11.55
C LEU A 75 8.33 2.09 11.68
N CYS A 76 7.83 2.32 12.90
CA CYS A 76 6.42 2.65 13.12
C CYS A 76 6.04 3.93 12.39
N ASP A 77 6.86 4.96 12.51
CA ASP A 77 6.66 6.25 11.82
C ASP A 77 6.69 6.07 10.31
N TYR A 78 7.61 5.26 9.77
CA TYR A 78 7.68 4.95 8.36
C TYR A 78 6.43 4.21 7.85
N VAL A 79 5.97 3.16 8.55
CA VAL A 79 4.79 2.40 8.14
C VAL A 79 3.54 3.29 8.17
N TYR A 80 3.45 4.20 9.12
CA TYR A 80 2.40 5.21 9.17
C TYR A 80 2.51 6.25 8.04
N GLU A 81 3.71 6.74 7.73
CA GLU A 81 3.99 7.62 6.58
C GLU A 81 3.58 6.95 5.26
N LEU A 82 3.87 5.65 5.11
CA LEU A 82 3.51 4.87 3.94
C LEU A 82 1.99 4.75 3.79
N ALA A 83 1.26 4.45 4.87
CA ALA A 83 -0.20 4.34 4.84
C ALA A 83 -0.90 5.68 4.54
N THR A 84 -0.39 6.77 5.12
CA THR A 84 -0.92 8.13 4.86
C THR A 84 -0.63 8.58 3.44
N THR A 85 0.59 8.36 2.94
CA THR A 85 0.97 8.65 1.54
C THR A 85 0.16 7.81 0.56
N PHE A 86 -0.12 6.54 0.88
CA PHE A 86 -1.01 5.70 0.09
C PHE A 86 -2.43 6.27 0.02
N THR A 87 -2.96 6.78 1.13
CA THR A 87 -4.31 7.38 1.17
C THR A 87 -4.37 8.61 0.25
N GLU A 88 -3.38 9.50 0.31
CA GLU A 88 -3.29 10.65 -0.61
C GLU A 88 -3.25 10.22 -2.09
N PHE A 89 -2.48 9.18 -2.40
CA PHE A 89 -2.40 8.61 -3.74
C PHE A 89 -3.76 8.04 -4.18
N TYR A 90 -4.39 7.21 -3.36
CA TYR A 90 -5.63 6.53 -3.71
C TYR A 90 -6.78 7.51 -3.93
N ASP A 91 -6.83 8.59 -3.14
CA ASP A 91 -7.86 9.63 -3.27
C ASP A 91 -7.65 10.50 -4.53
N SER A 92 -6.40 10.68 -4.97
CA SER A 92 -6.06 11.52 -6.13
C SER A 92 -6.02 10.74 -7.46
N CYS A 93 -5.69 9.44 -7.41
CA CYS A 93 -5.38 8.63 -8.59
C CYS A 93 -6.29 7.38 -8.66
N TYR A 94 -7.24 7.39 -9.60
CA TYR A 94 -8.16 6.25 -9.79
C TYR A 94 -7.43 4.96 -10.17
N CYS A 95 -7.49 3.95 -9.29
CA CYS A 95 -6.98 2.60 -9.55
C CYS A 95 -7.99 1.75 -10.36
N VAL A 96 -9.27 1.87 -10.00
CA VAL A 96 -10.40 1.23 -10.68
C VAL A 96 -11.40 2.32 -11.03
N GLU A 97 -11.65 2.50 -12.32
CA GLU A 97 -12.71 3.39 -12.80
C GLU A 97 -14.00 2.56 -12.91
N LYS A 98 -15.05 3.00 -12.22
CA LYS A 98 -16.37 2.36 -12.24
C LYS A 98 -17.39 3.30 -12.86
N ASP A 99 -18.33 2.71 -13.60
CA ASP A 99 -19.48 3.42 -14.10
C ASP A 99 -20.38 3.88 -12.94
N ARG A 100 -20.75 5.16 -12.93
CA ARG A 100 -21.49 5.77 -11.82
C ARG A 100 -22.94 5.29 -11.71
N GLN A 101 -23.53 4.80 -12.79
CA GLN A 101 -24.93 4.36 -12.82
C GLN A 101 -25.07 2.85 -12.60
N THR A 102 -24.16 2.06 -13.15
CA THR A 102 -24.23 0.59 -13.16
C THR A 102 -23.26 -0.07 -12.18
N GLY A 103 -22.29 0.67 -11.65
CA GLY A 103 -21.26 0.16 -10.74
C GLY A 103 -20.26 -0.80 -11.40
N ARG A 104 -20.34 -1.00 -12.72
CA ARG A 104 -19.46 -1.89 -13.48
C ARG A 104 -18.06 -1.30 -13.59
N VAL A 105 -17.04 -2.14 -13.51
CA VAL A 105 -15.65 -1.75 -13.72
C VAL A 105 -15.46 -1.42 -15.20
N LEU A 106 -15.14 -0.16 -15.51
CA LEU A 106 -14.88 0.33 -16.86
C LEU A 106 -13.42 0.14 -17.24
N LYS A 107 -12.51 0.45 -16.31
CA LYS A 107 -11.07 0.41 -16.55
C LYS A 107 -10.33 0.08 -15.27
N VAL A 108 -9.31 -0.75 -15.40
CA VAL A 108 -8.36 -1.03 -14.32
C VAL A 108 -6.99 -0.55 -14.74
N ASN A 109 -6.43 0.36 -13.95
CA ASN A 109 -5.10 0.90 -14.20
C ASN A 109 -4.06 -0.03 -13.56
N MET A 110 -3.53 -0.96 -14.37
CA MET A 110 -2.65 -2.03 -13.87
C MET A 110 -1.36 -1.49 -13.21
N CYS A 111 -0.77 -0.40 -13.74
CA CYS A 111 0.36 0.27 -13.10
C CYS A 111 0.06 0.68 -11.65
N ARG A 112 -1.11 1.28 -11.41
CA ARG A 112 -1.56 1.71 -10.08
C ARG A 112 -1.89 0.52 -9.18
N MET A 113 -2.39 -0.57 -9.75
CA MET A 113 -2.57 -1.82 -9.01
C MET A 113 -1.26 -2.40 -8.50
N LEU A 114 -0.20 -2.35 -9.31
CA LEU A 114 1.12 -2.79 -8.90
C LEU A 114 1.70 -1.91 -7.78
N LEU A 115 1.39 -0.61 -7.77
CA LEU A 115 1.73 0.27 -6.64
C LEU A 115 0.99 -0.14 -5.36
N CYS A 116 -0.31 -0.43 -5.43
CA CYS A 116 -1.06 -0.95 -4.29
C CYS A 116 -0.42 -2.24 -3.74
N GLU A 117 -0.04 -3.17 -4.62
CA GLU A 117 0.59 -4.42 -4.23
C GLU A 117 1.98 -4.21 -3.61
N ALA A 118 2.79 -3.30 -4.17
CA ALA A 118 4.09 -2.95 -3.62
C ALA A 118 3.97 -2.37 -2.19
N VAL A 119 2.99 -1.50 -1.95
CA VAL A 119 2.69 -0.97 -0.60
C VAL A 119 2.29 -2.10 0.34
N ALA A 120 1.38 -3.00 -0.09
CA ALA A 120 0.96 -4.13 0.73
C ALA A 120 2.14 -5.04 1.10
N ALA A 121 3.01 -5.35 0.14
CA ALA A 121 4.19 -6.18 0.38
C ALA A 121 5.14 -5.55 1.42
N VAL A 122 5.41 -4.25 1.30
CA VAL A 122 6.29 -3.53 2.24
C VAL A 122 5.65 -3.40 3.62
N MET A 123 4.36 -3.07 3.70
CA MET A 123 3.65 -3.02 4.98
C MET A 123 3.63 -4.37 5.68
N ALA A 124 3.40 -5.47 4.95
CA ALA A 124 3.43 -6.81 5.51
C ALA A 124 4.80 -7.14 6.12
N LYS A 125 5.89 -6.78 5.44
CA LYS A 125 7.25 -6.94 5.99
C LYS A 125 7.54 -6.04 7.19
N GLY A 126 7.05 -4.80 7.18
CA GLY A 126 7.12 -3.93 8.36
C GLY A 126 6.38 -4.55 9.56
N PHE A 127 5.19 -5.09 9.34
CA PHE A 127 4.40 -5.76 10.38
C PHE A 127 5.08 -7.03 10.92
N ASP A 128 5.67 -7.86 10.04
CA ASP A 128 6.43 -9.04 10.46
C ASP A 128 7.56 -8.66 11.43
N ILE A 129 8.30 -7.57 11.14
CA ILE A 129 9.38 -7.07 12.00
C ILE A 129 8.85 -6.53 13.33
N LEU A 130 7.71 -5.84 13.31
CA LEU A 130 7.06 -5.29 14.50
C LEU A 130 6.28 -6.34 15.33
N GLY A 131 6.21 -7.60 14.87
CA GLY A 131 5.44 -8.66 15.52
C GLY A 131 3.92 -8.50 15.39
N ILE A 132 3.44 -7.70 14.45
CA ILE A 132 2.02 -7.49 14.18
C ILE A 132 1.57 -8.50 13.13
N LYS A 133 0.57 -9.34 13.45
CA LYS A 133 0.03 -10.29 12.48
C LYS A 133 -0.95 -9.60 11.54
N PRO A 134 -0.66 -9.48 10.22
CA PRO A 134 -1.57 -8.84 9.28
C PRO A 134 -2.87 -9.63 9.13
N VAL A 135 -3.98 -8.90 8.97
CA VAL A 135 -5.29 -9.47 8.65
C VAL A 135 -5.53 -9.28 7.15
N GLN A 136 -5.94 -10.33 6.45
CA GLN A 136 -6.17 -10.25 5.00
C GLN A 136 -7.59 -9.77 4.64
N ARG A 137 -8.55 -10.00 5.54
CA ARG A 137 -9.96 -9.60 5.41
C ARG A 137 -10.46 -9.18 6.78
N MET A 138 -11.00 -7.97 6.85
CA MET A 138 -11.67 -7.41 8.02
C MET A 138 -13.10 -7.03 7.61
#